data_AF-A0A6I2T094-F1
#
_entry.id   AF-A0A6I2T094-F1
#
_cell.length_a   1.000
_cell.length_b   1.000
_cell.length_c   1.000
_cell.angle_alpha   90.00
_cell.angle_beta   90.00
_cell.angle_gamma   90.00
#
_symmetry.space_group_name_H-M   'P 1'
#
loop_
_entity.id
_entity.type
_entity.pdbx_description
1 polymer ?
#
loop_
_entity_poly.entity_id
_entity_poly.type
_entity_poly.pdbx_seq_one_letter_code
_entity_poly.pdbx_strand_id
1 'polypeptide(L)'
;MRPWSYRQNALVKSLITIAAGVASAFVGTFAHRMGAELSIPYGLVLAFLLIGLSTWCARSRMGAVGLAMHLIASSLTAWGMALTTTYGKALIVAGFQGDMPFFSQHAGYIWLYGLILVQVVLLILPARWFVIPTHSESRA
;
A
#
# COMPACT_ATOMS: atom_id res chain seq x y z
N MET A 1 -16.76 -20.49 6.21
CA MET A 1 -16.33 -20.64 4.79
C MET A 1 -15.23 -19.61 4.51
N ARG A 2 -14.16 -19.96 3.77
CA ARG A 2 -13.11 -18.97 3.40
C ARG A 2 -13.63 -18.02 2.29
N PRO A 3 -13.20 -16.74 2.26
CA PRO A 3 -13.62 -15.80 1.22
C PRO A 3 -13.27 -16.29 -0.21
N TRP A 4 -14.02 -15.86 -1.23
CA TRP A 4 -13.88 -16.37 -2.61
C TRP A 4 -12.45 -16.27 -3.16
N SER A 5 -11.76 -15.16 -2.93
CA SER A 5 -10.39 -14.92 -3.40
C SER A 5 -9.38 -15.90 -2.79
N TYR A 6 -9.67 -16.49 -1.63
CA TYR A 6 -8.81 -17.46 -0.93
C TYR A 6 -9.02 -18.89 -1.44
N ARG A 7 -10.14 -19.15 -2.13
CA ARG A 7 -10.50 -20.45 -2.70
C ARG A 7 -9.95 -20.66 -4.11
N GLN A 8 -9.42 -19.62 -4.75
CA GLN A 8 -8.91 -19.70 -6.12
C GLN A 8 -7.56 -20.43 -6.21
N ASN A 9 -7.17 -20.80 -7.42
CA ASN A 9 -5.84 -21.35 -7.70
C ASN A 9 -4.73 -20.29 -7.49
N ALA A 10 -3.47 -20.73 -7.48
CA ALA A 10 -2.33 -19.85 -7.21
C ALA A 10 -2.24 -18.69 -8.20
N LEU A 11 -2.46 -18.93 -9.49
CA LEU A 11 -2.37 -17.92 -10.54
C LEU A 11 -3.39 -16.78 -10.31
N VAL A 12 -4.67 -17.12 -10.09
CA VAL A 12 -5.71 -16.12 -9.86
C VAL A 12 -5.44 -15.35 -8.56
N LYS A 13 -4.96 -16.02 -7.50
CA LYS A 13 -4.55 -15.34 -6.26
C LYS A 13 -3.43 -14.33 -6.51
N SER A 14 -2.45 -14.68 -7.35
CA SER A 14 -1.36 -13.77 -7.75
C SER A 14 -1.88 -12.57 -8.53
N LEU A 15 -2.74 -12.79 -9.53
CA LEU A 15 -3.34 -11.70 -10.31
C LEU A 15 -4.13 -10.72 -9.43
N ILE A 16 -4.97 -11.22 -8.52
CA ILE A 16 -5.71 -10.37 -7.59
C ILE A 16 -4.74 -9.60 -6.67
N THR A 17 -3.63 -10.23 -6.26
CA THR A 17 -2.64 -9.60 -5.39
C THR A 17 -1.90 -8.47 -6.10
N ILE A 18 -1.48 -8.70 -7.34
CA ILE A 18 -0.83 -7.69 -8.18
C ILE A 18 -1.81 -6.54 -8.45
N ALA A 19 -3.03 -6.84 -8.90
CA ALA A 19 -4.05 -5.84 -9.17
C ALA A 19 -4.37 -4.99 -7.92
N ALA A 20 -4.47 -5.62 -6.75
CA ALA A 20 -4.66 -4.91 -5.48
C ALA A 20 -3.46 -4.01 -5.13
N GLY A 21 -2.23 -4.48 -5.37
CA GLY A 21 -1.01 -3.68 -5.19
C GLY A 21 -0.98 -2.45 -6.09
N VAL A 22 -1.25 -2.63 -7.39
CA VAL A 22 -1.33 -1.55 -8.37
C VAL A 22 -2.42 -0.55 -7.99
N ALA A 23 -3.65 -1.01 -7.78
CA ALA A 23 -4.78 -0.13 -7.52
C ALA A 23 -4.61 0.69 -6.23
N SER A 24 -4.15 0.06 -5.15
CA SER A 24 -3.94 0.75 -3.86
C SER A 24 -2.80 1.77 -3.94
N ALA A 25 -1.68 1.43 -4.59
CA ALA A 25 -0.58 2.38 -4.80
C ALA A 25 -0.97 3.54 -5.72
N PHE A 26 -1.75 3.25 -6.77
CA PHE A 26 -2.28 4.25 -7.68
C PHE A 26 -3.13 5.27 -6.94
N VAL A 27 -4.16 4.81 -6.23
CA VAL A 27 -5.05 5.68 -5.43
C VAL A 27 -4.28 6.41 -4.34
N GLY A 28 -3.37 5.73 -3.62
CA GLY A 28 -2.54 6.35 -2.58
C GLY A 28 -1.66 7.48 -3.12
N THR A 29 -1.15 7.35 -4.35
CA THR A 29 -0.34 8.40 -4.96
C THR A 29 -1.15 9.65 -5.33
N PHE A 30 -2.44 9.55 -5.58
CA PHE A 30 -3.29 10.75 -5.71
C PHE A 30 -3.71 11.30 -4.34
N ALA A 31 -3.94 10.43 -3.35
CA ALA A 31 -4.45 10.82 -2.05
C ALA A 31 -3.38 11.43 -1.12
N HIS A 32 -2.12 11.00 -1.20
CA HIS A 32 -1.13 11.24 -0.14
C HIS A 32 -0.83 12.72 0.19
N ARG A 33 -1.12 13.66 -0.72
CA ARG A 33 -0.90 15.10 -0.50
C ARG A 33 -2.13 15.84 0.01
N MET A 34 -3.29 15.19 0.07
CA MET A 34 -4.54 15.83 0.52
C MET A 34 -4.40 16.29 1.98
N GLY A 35 -4.66 17.59 2.22
CA GLY A 35 -4.57 18.22 3.54
C GLY A 35 -3.16 18.63 3.99
N ALA A 36 -2.12 18.32 3.21
CA ALA A 36 -0.74 18.67 3.54
C ALA A 36 -0.50 20.19 3.58
N GLU A 37 -1.26 20.97 2.80
CA GLU A 37 -1.20 22.44 2.77
C GLU A 37 -1.77 23.11 4.03
N LEU A 38 -2.67 22.42 4.74
CA LEU A 38 -3.27 22.87 6.01
C LEU A 38 -2.54 22.27 7.23
N SER A 39 -1.39 21.62 7.03
CA SER A 39 -0.67 20.85 8.06
C SER A 39 -1.46 19.67 8.67
N ILE A 40 -2.53 19.21 8.00
CA ILE A 40 -3.36 18.08 8.42
C ILE A 40 -3.25 16.98 7.34
N PRO A 41 -2.25 16.08 7.42
CA PRO A 41 -1.94 15.12 6.34
C PRO A 41 -2.90 13.92 6.31
N TYR A 42 -4.23 14.16 6.30
CA TYR A 42 -5.23 13.10 6.32
C TYR A 42 -5.13 12.19 5.08
N GLY A 43 -4.72 12.74 3.94
CA GLY A 43 -4.49 11.99 2.71
C GLY A 43 -3.39 10.94 2.86
N LEU A 44 -2.32 11.29 3.56
CA LEU A 44 -1.19 10.39 3.83
C LEU A 44 -1.59 9.25 4.76
N VAL A 45 -2.36 9.57 5.81
CA VAL A 45 -2.92 8.55 6.73
C VAL A 45 -3.84 7.60 5.96
N LEU A 46 -4.74 8.12 5.13
CA LEU A 46 -5.64 7.30 4.32
C LEU A 46 -4.88 6.41 3.33
N ALA A 47 -3.85 6.96 2.67
CA ALA A 47 -3.01 6.21 1.75
C ALA A 47 -2.29 5.04 2.46
N PHE A 48 -1.78 5.25 3.67
CA PHE A 48 -1.16 4.18 4.45
C PHE A 48 -2.16 3.14 4.97
N LEU A 49 -3.37 3.55 5.34
CA LEU A 49 -4.42 2.61 5.70
C LEU A 49 -4.80 1.74 4.49
N LEU A 50 -4.97 2.34 3.32
CA LEU A 50 -5.29 1.61 2.08
C LEU A 50 -4.20 0.61 1.71
N ILE A 51 -2.93 1.02 1.69
CA ILE A 51 -1.83 0.11 1.36
C ILE A 51 -1.71 -0.99 2.43
N GLY A 52 -1.80 -0.63 3.72
CA GLY A 52 -1.69 -1.57 4.83
C GLY A 52 -2.77 -2.65 4.81
N LEU A 53 -4.03 -2.28 4.62
CA LEU A 53 -5.14 -3.22 4.49
C LEU A 53 -5.00 -4.10 3.24
N SER A 54 -4.55 -3.51 2.12
CA SER A 54 -4.32 -4.23 0.87
C SER A 54 -3.21 -5.27 1.01
N THR A 55 -2.08 -4.90 1.61
CA THR A 55 -0.96 -5.79 1.92
C THR A 55 -1.35 -6.85 2.93
N TRP A 56 -2.13 -6.50 3.96
CA TRP A 56 -2.66 -7.48 4.92
C TRP A 56 -3.46 -8.56 4.19
N CYS A 57 -4.37 -8.17 3.29
CA CYS A 57 -5.14 -9.09 2.47
C CYS A 57 -4.25 -9.96 1.57
N ALA A 58 -3.17 -9.40 1.01
CA ALA A 58 -2.19 -10.15 0.22
C ALA A 58 -1.47 -11.21 1.07
N ARG A 59 -0.99 -10.82 2.25
CA ARG A 59 -0.31 -11.70 3.20
C ARG A 59 -1.24 -12.80 3.73
N SER A 60 -2.48 -12.47 4.06
CA SER A 60 -3.47 -13.46 4.47
C SER A 60 -3.76 -14.50 3.37
N ARG A 61 -3.73 -14.10 2.09
CA ARG A 61 -4.09 -14.98 0.97
C ARG A 61 -3.00 -15.97 0.57
N MET A 62 -1.74 -15.51 0.55
CA MET A 62 -0.60 -16.29 0.00
C MET A 62 0.67 -16.19 0.86
N GLY A 63 0.56 -15.75 2.11
CA GLY A 63 1.71 -15.60 3.01
C GLY A 63 2.72 -14.58 2.53
N ALA A 64 4.00 -14.84 2.79
CA ALA A 64 5.10 -13.94 2.41
C ALA A 64 5.20 -13.73 0.89
N VAL A 65 4.86 -14.73 0.08
CA VAL A 65 4.86 -14.61 -1.40
C VAL A 65 3.84 -13.58 -1.87
N GLY A 66 2.64 -13.58 -1.28
CA GLY A 66 1.61 -12.58 -1.59
C GLY A 66 2.06 -11.17 -1.23
N LEU A 67 2.68 -11.01 -0.05
CA LEU A 67 3.26 -9.73 0.36
C LEU A 67 4.36 -9.27 -0.61
N ALA A 68 5.27 -10.15 -1.02
CA ALA A 68 6.33 -9.81 -1.96
C ALA A 68 5.78 -9.36 -3.33
N MET A 69 4.79 -10.08 -3.87
CA MET A 69 4.14 -9.68 -5.13
C MET A 69 3.44 -8.33 -5.00
N HIS A 70 2.76 -8.10 -3.88
CA HIS A 70 2.10 -6.84 -3.59
C HIS A 70 3.10 -5.69 -3.50
N LEU A 71 4.24 -5.91 -2.82
CA LEU A 71 5.33 -4.94 -2.68
C LEU A 71 5.92 -4.56 -4.04
N ILE A 72 6.21 -5.54 -4.88
CA ILE A 72 6.74 -5.30 -6.23
C ILE A 72 5.74 -4.47 -7.04
N ALA A 73 4.48 -4.91 -7.11
CA ALA A 73 3.45 -4.26 -7.90
C ALA A 73 3.14 -2.83 -7.42
N SER A 74 3.01 -2.64 -6.11
CA SER A 74 2.74 -1.34 -5.50
C SER A 74 3.94 -0.39 -5.64
N SER A 75 5.17 -0.88 -5.43
CA SER A 75 6.38 -0.07 -5.56
C SER A 75 6.62 0.36 -7.01
N LEU A 76 6.51 -0.55 -7.98
CA LEU A 76 6.61 -0.22 -9.40
C LEU A 76 5.59 0.85 -9.79
N THR A 77 4.38 0.78 -9.24
CA THR A 77 3.32 1.77 -9.52
C THR A 77 3.65 3.13 -8.91
N ALA A 78 3.92 3.18 -7.61
CA ALA A 78 4.18 4.44 -6.90
C ALA A 78 5.46 5.13 -7.38
N TRP A 79 6.55 4.37 -7.50
CA TRP A 79 7.83 4.89 -7.99
C TRP A 79 7.80 5.18 -9.49
N GLY A 80 7.14 4.34 -10.29
CA GLY A 80 6.96 4.59 -11.72
C GLY A 80 6.23 5.92 -11.97
N MET A 81 5.15 6.17 -11.23
CA MET A 81 4.45 7.46 -11.30
C MET A 81 5.27 8.62 -10.75
N ALA A 82 5.98 8.43 -9.64
CA ALA A 82 6.89 9.45 -9.11
C ALA A 82 7.93 9.88 -10.15
N LEU A 83 8.53 8.91 -10.85
CA LEU A 83 9.51 9.18 -11.90
C LEU A 83 8.88 9.87 -13.11
N THR A 84 7.76 9.36 -13.65
CA THR A 84 7.12 9.95 -14.85
C THR A 84 6.56 11.34 -14.59
N THR A 85 6.12 11.62 -13.36
CA THR A 85 5.55 12.91 -12.98
C THR A 85 6.59 13.91 -12.48
N THR A 86 7.84 13.50 -12.28
CA THR A 86 8.95 14.45 -12.06
C THR A 86 9.35 15.15 -13.37
N TYR A 87 9.10 14.53 -14.53
CA TYR A 87 9.39 15.13 -15.84
C TYR A 87 8.34 16.14 -16.32
N GLY A 88 7.10 16.08 -15.81
CA GLY A 88 6.05 17.06 -16.07
C GLY A 88 5.63 17.70 -14.77
N LYS A 89 5.76 19.02 -14.62
CA LYS A 89 5.63 19.86 -13.39
C LYS A 89 4.35 19.71 -12.52
N ALA A 90 3.57 18.65 -12.63
CA ALA A 90 2.26 18.44 -11.99
C ALA A 90 2.29 17.64 -10.68
N LEU A 91 3.30 16.79 -10.42
CA LEU A 91 3.47 16.11 -9.13
C LEU A 91 4.94 16.13 -8.73
N ILE A 92 5.38 17.24 -8.15
CA ILE A 92 6.77 17.38 -7.72
C ILE A 92 7.01 16.42 -6.53
N VAL A 93 7.77 15.35 -6.80
CA VAL A 93 8.31 14.41 -5.81
C VAL A 93 9.39 15.08 -4.96
N ALA A 94 10.05 16.10 -5.50
CA ALA A 94 10.91 16.99 -4.75
C ALA A 94 10.04 17.98 -3.96
N GLY A 95 10.16 18.01 -2.64
CA GLY A 95 9.45 18.97 -1.81
C GLY A 95 9.57 20.38 -2.36
N PHE A 96 8.47 21.13 -2.30
CA PHE A 96 8.47 22.52 -2.74
C PHE A 96 9.56 23.30 -1.98
N GLN A 97 10.46 23.96 -2.71
CA GLN A 97 11.46 24.83 -2.12
C GLN A 97 10.81 26.20 -1.87
N GLY A 98 10.33 26.44 -0.65
CA GLY A 98 9.68 27.70 -0.23
C GLY A 98 9.10 27.60 1.20
N ASP A 99 8.59 28.72 1.73
CA ASP A 99 7.91 28.82 3.04
C ASP A 99 6.58 28.06 3.03
N MET A 100 6.65 26.73 3.04
CA MET A 100 5.49 25.85 3.00
C MET A 100 5.50 24.93 4.23
N PRO A 101 4.33 24.53 4.74
CA PRO A 101 4.25 23.62 5.87
C PRO A 101 5.01 22.31 5.64
N PHE A 102 5.60 21.75 6.70
CA PHE A 102 6.46 20.56 6.65
C PHE A 102 5.87 19.42 5.80
N PHE A 103 4.59 19.09 5.99
CA PHE A 103 3.93 18.02 5.23
C PHE A 103 3.78 18.32 3.74
N SER A 104 3.62 19.59 3.36
CA SER A 104 3.56 19.97 1.95
C SER A 104 4.90 19.73 1.24
N GLN A 105 6.02 19.84 1.97
CA GLN A 105 7.33 19.52 1.42
C GLN A 105 7.64 18.02 1.44
N HIS A 106 7.24 17.30 2.49
CA HIS A 106 7.73 15.93 2.74
C HIS A 106 6.73 14.81 2.44
N ALA A 107 5.44 15.10 2.22
CA ALA A 107 4.41 14.06 2.04
C ALA A 107 4.74 13.06 0.94
N GLY A 108 5.32 13.51 -0.19
CA GLY A 108 5.74 12.63 -1.29
C GLY A 108 6.81 11.61 -0.87
N TYR A 109 7.87 12.07 -0.21
CA TYR A 109 8.92 11.19 0.30
C TYR A 109 8.39 10.26 1.39
N ILE A 110 7.59 10.80 2.32
CA ILE A 110 6.98 9.99 3.39
C ILE A 110 6.12 8.89 2.76
N TRP A 111 5.34 9.19 1.73
CA TRP A 111 4.55 8.20 1.01
C TRP A 111 5.41 7.12 0.35
N LEU A 112 6.43 7.50 -0.43
CA LEU A 112 7.26 6.56 -1.19
C LEU A 112 8.10 5.63 -0.30
N TYR A 113 8.62 6.12 0.81
CA TYR A 113 9.35 5.25 1.75
C TYR A 113 8.40 4.52 2.70
N GLY A 114 7.33 5.20 3.11
CA GLY A 114 6.31 4.63 3.98
C GLY A 114 5.59 3.44 3.37
N LEU A 115 5.32 3.43 2.04
CA LEU A 115 4.69 2.28 1.39
C LEU A 115 5.56 1.01 1.49
N ILE A 116 6.89 1.15 1.43
CA ILE A 116 7.81 0.01 1.60
C ILE A 116 7.83 -0.38 3.08
N LEU A 117 7.98 0.59 3.97
CA LEU A 117 8.07 0.38 5.41
C LEU A 117 6.85 -0.37 5.97
N VAL A 118 5.63 0.05 5.60
CA VAL A 118 4.39 -0.61 6.03
C VAL A 118 4.40 -2.10 5.67
N GLN A 119 4.87 -2.45 4.48
CA GLN A 119 4.92 -3.83 4.02
C GLN A 119 6.00 -4.64 4.73
N VAL A 120 7.16 -4.04 5.00
CA VAL A 120 8.22 -4.66 5.81
C VAL A 120 7.74 -4.93 7.23
N VAL A 121 7.06 -3.97 7.87
CA VAL A 121 6.44 -4.17 9.19
C VAL A 121 5.47 -5.34 9.13
N LEU A 122 4.55 -5.31 8.15
CA LEU A 122 3.59 -6.38 7.94
C LEU A 122 4.23 -7.71 7.54
N LEU A 123 5.49 -7.79 7.15
CA LEU A 123 6.22 -9.04 6.91
C LEU A 123 6.77 -9.63 8.22
N ILE A 124 7.27 -8.77 9.12
CA ILE A 124 7.89 -9.16 10.39
C ILE A 124 6.84 -9.60 11.41
N LEU A 125 5.61 -9.07 11.33
CA LEU A 125 4.54 -9.45 12.26
C LEU A 125 4.28 -10.98 12.27
N PRO A 126 3.79 -11.57 13.38
CA PRO A 126 3.55 -12.99 13.47
C PRO A 126 2.54 -13.50 12.43
N ALA A 127 2.87 -14.59 11.73
CA ALA A 127 2.00 -15.16 10.68
C ALA A 127 0.58 -15.50 11.18
N ARG A 128 0.45 -15.87 12.47
CA ARG A 128 -0.82 -16.15 13.14
C ARG A 128 -1.84 -15.01 13.06
N TRP A 129 -1.39 -13.76 12.98
CA TRP A 129 -2.30 -12.61 12.88
C TRP A 129 -3.02 -12.54 11.53
N PHE A 130 -2.47 -13.19 10.49
CA PHE A 130 -2.97 -13.10 9.12
C PHE A 130 -3.81 -14.32 8.71
N VAL A 131 -3.94 -15.30 9.60
CA VAL A 131 -4.74 -16.51 9.35
C VAL A 131 -6.22 -16.14 9.44
N ILE A 132 -7.00 -16.55 8.44
CA ILE A 132 -8.46 -16.43 8.46
C ILE A 132 -9.04 -17.79 8.88
N PRO A 133 -9.59 -17.91 10.10
CA PRO A 133 -10.14 -19.17 10.60
C PRO A 133 -11.31 -19.65 9.73
N THR A 134 -11.48 -20.97 9.64
CA THR A 134 -12.70 -21.56 9.11
C THR A 134 -13.65 -21.86 10.27
N HIS A 135 -14.91 -21.39 10.18
CA HIS A 135 -15.95 -21.55 11.23
C HIS A 135 -16.15 -22.97 11.80
N SER A 136 -15.57 -24.02 11.20
CA SER A 136 -15.54 -25.38 11.77
C SER A 136 -14.66 -25.52 13.02
N GLU A 137 -13.69 -24.63 13.25
CA GLU A 137 -12.78 -24.70 14.40
C GLU A 137 -13.31 -23.97 15.65
N SER A 138 -14.44 -23.25 15.56
CA SER A 138 -15.05 -22.56 16.72
C SER A 138 -16.02 -23.41 17.54
N ARG A 139 -16.15 -24.71 17.22
CA ARG A 139 -17.08 -25.66 17.85
C ARG A 139 -16.38 -26.95 18.36
N ALA A 140 -15.07 -26.90 18.59
CA ALA A 140 -14.32 -27.98 19.22
C ALA A 140 -13.76 -27.51 20.57
#